data_AF-A0A535YY28-F1
#
_entry.id   AF-A0A535YY28-F1
#
_cell.length_a   1.000
_cell.length_b   1.000
_cell.length_c   1.000
_cell.angle_alpha   90.00
_cell.angle_beta   90.00
_cell.angle_gamma   90.00
#
_symmetry.space_group_name_H-M   'P 1'
#
loop_
_entity.id
_entity.type
_entity.pdbx_description
1 polymer ?
#
loop_
_entity_poly.entity_id
_entity_poly.type
_entity_poly.pdbx_seq_one_letter_code
_entity_poly.pdbx_strand_id
1 'polypeptide(L)'
;MPASPQRATAGGPVSPVPILLRFISCGLLAVALGILWRVTLAPPTVGIGSAFAGIFFLLLGFILGGLLWYARDARVRMRDPERIPDERLVFSFIVFAAMPFAVLVVVGAVWLLAFIIGAR
;
A
#
# COMPACT_ATOMS: atom_id res chain seq x y z
N MET A 1 -6.91 -49.93 -15.03
CA MET A 1 -7.91 -48.89 -15.39
C MET A 1 -7.58 -47.63 -14.62
N PRO A 2 -7.35 -46.48 -15.28
CA PRO A 2 -6.96 -45.25 -14.62
C PRO A 2 -8.18 -44.58 -13.99
N ALA A 3 -8.13 -44.28 -12.69
CA ALA A 3 -9.08 -43.40 -12.04
C ALA A 3 -8.41 -42.03 -11.84
N SER A 4 -8.65 -41.13 -12.77
CA SER A 4 -8.82 -39.70 -12.46
C SER A 4 -10.24 -39.39 -12.90
N PRO A 5 -11.09 -38.80 -12.06
CA PRO A 5 -10.95 -37.36 -11.81
C PRO A 5 -11.48 -36.90 -10.44
N GLN A 6 -10.70 -36.09 -9.73
CA GLN A 6 -11.31 -35.12 -8.82
C GLN A 6 -10.51 -33.83 -8.88
N ARG A 7 -10.89 -32.95 -9.82
CA ARG A 7 -10.64 -31.52 -9.67
C ARG A 7 -11.36 -31.11 -8.39
N ALA A 8 -10.64 -31.00 -7.28
CA ALA A 8 -11.13 -30.35 -6.10
C ALA A 8 -11.35 -28.86 -6.45
N THR A 9 -12.57 -28.53 -6.84
CA THR A 9 -13.10 -27.17 -6.81
C THR A 9 -13.22 -26.75 -5.34
N ALA A 10 -12.11 -26.38 -4.71
CA ALA A 10 -12.11 -25.85 -3.36
C ALA A 10 -12.30 -24.32 -3.41
N GLY A 11 -13.49 -23.89 -3.88
CA GLY A 11 -13.99 -22.53 -3.68
C GLY A 11 -14.46 -22.35 -2.23
N GLY A 12 -13.59 -22.60 -1.26
CA GLY A 12 -13.89 -22.30 0.14
C GLY A 12 -14.02 -20.78 0.34
N PRO A 13 -14.90 -20.31 1.24
CA PRO A 13 -15.12 -18.88 1.44
C PRO A 13 -13.80 -18.19 1.79
N VAL A 14 -13.36 -17.29 0.90
CA VAL A 14 -12.21 -16.42 1.14
C VAL A 14 -12.62 -15.45 2.24
N SER A 15 -12.13 -15.68 3.47
CA SER A 15 -12.40 -14.76 4.58
C SER A 15 -11.82 -13.37 4.24
N PRO A 16 -12.64 -12.30 4.21
CA PRO A 16 -12.17 -10.95 3.90
C PRO A 16 -11.45 -10.28 5.09
N VAL A 17 -11.49 -10.90 6.26
CA VAL A 17 -10.92 -10.34 7.50
C VAL A 17 -9.42 -10.00 7.36
N PRO A 18 -8.56 -10.84 6.76
CA PRO A 18 -7.12 -10.55 6.65
C PRO A 18 -6.83 -9.39 5.70
N ILE A 19 -7.61 -9.21 4.63
CA ILE A 19 -7.42 -8.08 3.70
C ILE A 19 -7.86 -6.78 4.37
N LEU A 20 -8.98 -6.81 5.10
CA LEU A 20 -9.49 -5.65 5.82
C LEU A 20 -8.51 -5.17 6.89
N LEU A 21 -7.91 -6.09 7.65
CA LEU A 21 -6.92 -5.76 8.66
C LEU A 21 -5.70 -5.05 8.05
N ARG A 22 -5.28 -5.44 6.84
CA ARG A 22 -4.19 -4.77 6.11
C ARG A 22 -4.56 -3.35 5.73
N PHE A 23 -5.76 -3.15 5.19
CA PHE A 23 -6.27 -1.81 4.86
C PHE A 23 -6.31 -0.90 6.09
N ILE A 24 -6.87 -1.39 7.20
CA ILE A 24 -6.93 -0.63 8.45
C ILE A 24 -5.50 -0.31 8.94
N SER A 25 -4.59 -1.29 8.95
CA SER A 25 -3.21 -1.09 9.42
C SER A 25 -2.47 -0.06 8.56
N CYS A 26 -2.56 -0.17 7.23
CA CYS A 26 -1.90 0.75 6.31
C CYS A 26 -2.53 2.15 6.38
N GLY A 27 -3.86 2.22 6.50
CA GLY A 27 -4.59 3.48 6.69
C GLY A 27 -4.22 4.19 7.99
N LEU A 28 -4.09 3.45 9.11
CA LEU A 28 -3.65 4.01 10.38
C LEU A 28 -2.23 4.56 10.30
N LEU A 29 -1.30 3.85 9.64
CA LEU A 29 0.06 4.36 9.42
C LEU A 29 0.08 5.58 8.50
N ALA A 30 -0.73 5.58 7.44
CA ALA A 30 -0.88 6.73 6.55
C ALA A 30 -1.32 7.96 7.35
N VAL A 31 -2.42 7.85 8.10
CA VAL A 31 -2.96 8.94 8.93
C VAL A 31 -1.95 9.38 9.98
N ALA A 32 -1.27 8.44 10.66
CA ALA A 32 -0.26 8.76 11.66
C ALA A 32 0.89 9.59 11.07
N LEU A 33 1.42 9.21 9.90
CA LEU A 33 2.47 9.98 9.24
C LEU A 33 1.97 11.33 8.69
N GLY A 34 0.73 11.40 8.20
CA GLY A 34 0.10 12.65 7.80
C GLY A 34 -0.07 13.63 8.97
N ILE A 35 -0.51 13.14 10.13
CA ILE A 35 -0.59 13.91 11.37
C ILE A 35 0.81 14.32 11.83
N LEU A 36 1.77 13.40 11.80
CA LEU A 36 3.16 13.67 12.19
C LEU A 36 3.73 14.82 11.36
N TRP A 37 3.54 14.80 10.03
CA TRP A 37 3.90 15.91 9.16
C TRP A 37 3.20 17.20 9.55
N ARG A 38 1.88 17.15 9.80
CA ARG A 38 1.09 18.33 10.17
C ARG A 38 1.58 18.98 11.46
N VAL A 39 2.05 18.20 12.42
CA VAL A 39 2.49 18.69 13.74
C VAL A 39 3.95 19.14 13.75
N THR A 40 4.83 18.50 12.95
CA THR A 40 6.28 18.75 13.03
C THR A 40 6.82 19.61 11.89
N LEU A 41 6.34 19.43 10.66
CA LEU A 41 6.95 19.98 9.45
C LEU A 41 6.03 20.94 8.68
N ALA A 42 4.73 20.91 8.94
CA ALA A 42 3.80 21.73 8.17
C ALA A 42 3.86 23.21 8.58
N PRO A 43 3.91 24.13 7.60
CA PRO A 43 3.80 25.56 7.86
C PRO A 43 2.39 25.92 8.40
N PRO A 44 2.24 27.07 9.08
CA PRO A 44 0.96 27.51 9.66
C PRO A 44 -0.16 27.57 8.62
N THR A 45 0.18 28.04 7.41
CA THR A 45 -0.69 28.05 6.23
C THR A 45 -0.21 27.01 5.23
N VAL A 46 -1.12 26.11 4.83
CA VAL A 46 -0.82 25.07 3.84
C VAL A 46 -0.98 25.68 2.45
N GLY A 47 0.15 25.95 1.78
CA GLY A 47 0.19 26.34 0.38
C GLY A 47 0.32 25.13 -0.55
N ILE A 48 0.32 25.37 -1.86
CA ILE A 48 0.44 24.31 -2.90
C ILE A 48 1.70 23.46 -2.73
N GLY A 49 2.83 24.08 -2.34
CA GLY A 49 4.08 23.36 -2.10
C GLY A 49 4.05 22.46 -0.86
N SER A 50 3.44 22.92 0.24
CA SER A 50 3.34 22.12 1.46
C SER A 50 2.22 21.08 1.41
N ALA A 51 1.16 21.29 0.62
CA ALA A 51 0.13 20.29 0.39
C ALA A 51 0.69 18.99 -0.21
N PHE A 52 1.65 19.09 -1.14
CA PHE A 52 2.32 17.92 -1.70
C PHE A 52 3.10 17.14 -0.64
N ALA A 53 3.81 17.84 0.26
CA ALA A 53 4.51 17.19 1.37
C ALA A 53 3.53 16.41 2.26
N GLY A 54 2.35 16.97 2.58
CA GLY A 54 1.32 16.25 3.32
C GLY A 54 0.84 14.97 2.62
N ILE A 55 0.57 15.03 1.32
CA ILE A 55 0.18 13.87 0.51
C ILE A 55 1.30 12.83 0.47
N PHE A 56 2.55 13.29 0.34
CA PHE A 56 3.73 12.42 0.38
C PHE A 56 3.81 11.66 1.70
N PHE A 57 3.68 12.33 2.86
CA PHE A 57 3.73 11.67 4.15
C PHE A 57 2.57 10.69 4.38
N LEU A 58 1.35 11.04 3.93
CA LEU A 58 0.20 10.14 3.96
C LEU A 58 0.46 8.86 3.15
N LEU A 59 0.84 9.02 1.88
CA LEU A 59 1.09 7.88 0.98
C LEU A 59 2.31 7.08 1.43
N LEU A 60 3.35 7.73 1.95
CA LEU A 60 4.51 7.06 2.51
C LEU A 60 4.12 6.15 3.68
N GLY A 61 3.27 6.62 4.60
CA GLY A 61 2.78 5.78 5.71
C GLY A 61 2.00 4.57 5.22
N PHE A 62 1.19 4.74 4.18
CA PHE A 62 0.47 3.63 3.55
C PHE A 62 1.44 2.61 2.92
N ILE A 63 2.42 3.07 2.13
CA ILE A 63 3.42 2.23 1.47
C ILE A 63 4.25 1.46 2.50
N LEU A 64 4.69 2.13 3.58
CA LEU A 64 5.43 1.49 4.67
C LEU A 64 4.59 0.38 5.33
N GLY A 65 3.30 0.62 5.58
CA GLY A 65 2.38 -0.41 6.06
C GLY A 65 2.30 -1.61 5.10
N GLY A 66 2.18 -1.35 3.81
CA GLY A 66 2.16 -2.39 2.77
C GLY A 66 3.46 -3.20 2.72
N LEU A 67 4.61 -2.54 2.79
CA LEU A 67 5.93 -3.17 2.81
C LEU A 67 6.16 -4.01 4.06
N LEU A 68 5.71 -3.55 5.24
CA LEU A 68 5.80 -4.32 6.48
C LEU A 68 4.96 -5.60 6.41
N TRP A 69 3.76 -5.52 5.85
CA TRP A 69 2.91 -6.69 5.60
C TRP A 69 3.52 -7.64 4.58
N TYR A 70 4.07 -7.12 3.49
CA TYR A 70 4.79 -7.91 2.50
C TYR A 70 6.00 -8.63 3.13
N ALA A 71 6.82 -7.91 3.89
CA ALA A 71 7.99 -8.48 4.58
C ALA A 71 7.59 -9.50 5.65
N ARG A 72 6.46 -9.33 6.32
CA ARG A 72 5.89 -10.33 7.24
C ARG A 72 5.49 -11.59 6.46
N ASP A 73 4.71 -11.45 5.40
CA ASP A 73 4.23 -12.57 4.59
C ASP A 73 5.39 -13.32 3.92
N ALA A 74 6.38 -12.60 3.38
CA ALA A 74 7.60 -13.19 2.82
C ALA A 74 8.38 -13.99 3.88
N ARG A 75 8.51 -13.45 5.11
CA ARG A 75 9.14 -14.19 6.23
C ARG A 75 8.37 -15.44 6.64
N VAL A 76 7.04 -15.38 6.66
CA VAL A 76 6.21 -16.56 6.95
C VAL A 76 6.35 -17.60 5.85
N ARG A 77 6.36 -17.19 4.58
CA ARG A 77 6.53 -18.09 3.44
C ARG A 77 7.91 -18.76 3.41
N MET A 78 8.98 -18.04 3.77
CA MET A 78 10.32 -18.63 3.89
C MET A 78 10.39 -19.74 4.94
N ARG A 79 9.50 -19.69 5.97
CA ARG A 79 9.40 -20.74 6.99
C ARG A 79 8.45 -21.86 6.57
N ASP A 80 7.27 -21.51 6.06
CA ASP A 80 6.19 -22.42 5.69
C ASP A 80 5.69 -22.12 4.26
N PRO A 81 6.26 -22.75 3.22
CA PRO A 81 5.93 -22.44 1.82
C PRO A 81 4.47 -22.71 1.43
N GLU A 82 3.85 -23.77 1.99
CA GLU A 82 2.46 -24.15 1.65
C GLU A 82 1.41 -23.20 2.22
N ARG A 83 1.78 -22.38 3.22
CA ARG A 83 0.82 -21.54 3.95
C ARG A 83 0.43 -20.26 3.20
N ILE A 84 1.27 -19.79 2.27
CA ILE A 84 1.07 -18.53 1.57
C ILE A 84 1.29 -18.71 0.06
N PRO A 85 0.21 -18.74 -0.75
CA PRO A 85 0.33 -18.77 -2.21
C PRO A 85 0.92 -17.46 -2.76
N ASP A 86 1.75 -17.60 -3.79
CA ASP A 86 2.49 -16.53 -4.47
C ASP A 86 1.59 -15.40 -4.95
N GLU A 87 0.45 -15.78 -5.53
CA GLU A 87 -0.57 -14.86 -6.05
C GLU A 87 -1.03 -13.89 -4.97
N ARG A 88 -1.23 -14.36 -3.73
CA ARG A 88 -1.66 -13.51 -2.61
C ARG A 88 -0.57 -12.52 -2.20
N LEU A 89 0.68 -12.95 -2.27
CA LEU A 89 1.85 -12.16 -1.88
C LEU A 89 2.11 -11.05 -2.91
N VAL A 90 2.04 -11.38 -4.20
CA VAL A 90 2.12 -10.44 -5.32
C VAL A 90 0.93 -9.48 -5.32
N PHE A 91 -0.30 -9.98 -5.17
CA PHE A 91 -1.50 -9.14 -5.09
C PHE A 91 -1.40 -8.11 -3.96
N SER A 92 -0.96 -8.55 -2.78
CA SER A 92 -0.80 -7.66 -1.63
C SER A 92 0.27 -6.61 -1.87
N PHE A 93 1.41 -6.99 -2.47
CA PHE A 93 2.46 -6.03 -2.82
C PHE A 93 1.95 -4.98 -3.81
N ILE A 94 1.25 -5.41 -4.86
CA ILE A 94 0.73 -4.51 -5.89
C ILE A 94 -0.27 -3.53 -5.26
N VAL A 95 -1.26 -4.03 -4.52
CA VAL A 95 -2.33 -3.21 -3.96
C VAL A 95 -1.84 -2.26 -2.86
N PHE A 96 -0.96 -2.73 -1.96
CA PHE A 96 -0.59 -1.97 -0.76
C PHE A 96 0.71 -1.18 -0.87
N ALA A 97 1.56 -1.47 -1.86
CA ALA A 97 2.82 -0.75 -2.05
C ALA A 97 2.94 -0.14 -3.45
N ALA A 98 2.77 -0.94 -4.50
CA ALA A 98 3.00 -0.47 -5.87
C ALA A 98 1.96 0.55 -6.35
N MET A 99 0.67 0.31 -6.11
CA MET A 99 -0.41 1.23 -6.49
C MET A 99 -0.33 2.58 -5.78
N PRO A 100 -0.18 2.65 -4.43
CA PRO A 100 0.02 3.93 -3.73
C PRO A 100 1.28 4.66 -4.19
N PHE A 101 2.36 3.92 -4.51
CA PHE A 101 3.56 4.51 -5.08
C PHE A 101 3.31 5.09 -6.47
N ALA A 102 2.59 4.38 -7.34
CA ALA A 102 2.20 4.88 -8.66
C ALA A 102 1.34 6.15 -8.54
N VAL A 103 0.38 6.16 -7.61
CA VAL A 103 -0.42 7.37 -7.29
C VAL A 103 0.51 8.50 -6.84
N LEU A 104 1.48 8.24 -5.97
CA LEU A 104 2.44 9.25 -5.53
C LEU A 104 3.25 9.83 -6.70
N VAL A 105 3.71 8.98 -7.63
CA VAL A 105 4.43 9.41 -8.83
C VAL A 105 3.55 10.28 -9.72
N VAL A 106 2.29 9.88 -9.95
CA VAL A 106 1.33 10.66 -10.76
C VAL A 106 1.05 12.01 -10.11
N VAL A 107 0.75 12.03 -8.81
CA VAL A 107 0.52 13.28 -8.08
C VAL A 107 1.77 14.16 -8.12
N GLY A 108 2.97 13.59 -7.95
CA GLY A 108 4.23 14.30 -8.05
C GLY A 108 4.48 14.88 -9.44
N ALA A 109 4.17 14.13 -10.49
CA ALA A 109 4.30 14.58 -11.88
C ALA A 109 3.33 15.73 -12.18
N VAL A 110 2.07 15.61 -11.77
CA VAL A 110 1.06 16.68 -11.92
C VAL A 110 1.48 17.92 -11.14
N TRP A 111 1.97 17.75 -9.91
CA TRP A 111 2.46 18.86 -9.09
C TRP A 111 3.66 19.56 -9.73
N LEU A 112 4.64 18.78 -10.25
CA LEU A 112 5.81 19.31 -10.93
C LEU A 112 5.41 20.07 -12.20
N LEU A 113 4.48 19.53 -12.98
CA LEU A 113 3.96 20.18 -14.18
C LEU A 113 3.25 21.50 -13.84
N ALA A 114 2.40 21.50 -12.82
CA ALA A 114 1.73 22.72 -12.34
C ALA A 114 2.74 23.76 -11.86
N PHE A 115 3.80 23.34 -11.17
CA PHE A 115 4.88 24.23 -10.75
C PHE A 115 5.62 24.82 -11.94
N ILE A 116 5.97 24.02 -12.96
CA ILE A 116 6.66 24.50 -14.16
C ILE A 116 5.80 25.48 -14.96
N ILE A 117 4.49 25.22 -15.07
CA ILE A 117 3.55 26.10 -15.79
C ILE A 117 3.30 27.39 -15.01
N GLY A 118 3.07 27.30 -13.69
CA GLY A 118 2.78 28.46 -12.83
C GLY A 118 4.00 29.26 -12.37
N ALA A 119 5.22 28.75 -12.59
CA ALA A 119 6.46 29.50 -12.43
C ALA A 119 6.82 30.33 -13.68
N ARG A 120 6.01 30.25 -14.75
CA ARG A 120 6.01 31.19 -15.86
C ARG A 120 4.95 32.27 -15.62
#